data_AF-A0A3C0TU39-F1
#
_entry.id   AF-A0A3C0TU39-F1
#
_cell.length_a   1.000
_cell.length_b   1.000
_cell.length_c   1.000
_cell.angle_alpha   90.00
_cell.angle_beta   90.00
_cell.angle_gamma   90.00
#
_symmetry.space_group_name_H-M   'P 1'
#
loop_
_entity.id
_entity.type
_entity.pdbx_description
1 polymer ?
#
loop_
_entity_poly.entity_id
_entity_poly.type
_entity_poly.pdbx_seq_one_letter_code
_entity_poly.pdbx_strand_id
1 'polypeptide(L)'
;MTLQQTEFFILMGAVLALLLWGRLRYDLVAAGGLFLAVVLGLVPEEKAFAGFSHPAVLIVALVLIASRALENSGVLALVANVLTRENRPVQLHIAVIGGIGGALSAVINNVAALALLMPLDVQTARKAGRSPGLTLMPLAFATILGGLITLIGTPPNIIASAYREKALGAPYQMFDFAPVGLVVALAGLAYVALIGWRLIPKAQAEPVAAEREEEFLAELIVSEGSPAIGMIVAELDEEAEKADVVILGLIRERERLPGRSRFARIQKDDVLIVEGSSDAISSFIKSLALQQAPEEAEEDKDAKDDTPQDSSPGDETPAKKPSNPGGSSSPTIMEAVVRANARLAWQSASSFRLRSRFGVTLLGISHQGRTFREKLGSRILEPGDVLLLAGRHTALVDAADWLGALPINESNITPFTFWRIVTAFGFFAAAIIVTGLGLLSFATAIAIAVAGYAAAGLVSAREFYNQIEWPIIVMLACLLPLGTAFEELGGT
;
A
#
# COMPACT_ATOMS: atom_id res chain seq x y z
N MET A 1 -52.49 14.93 9.02
CA MET A 1 -51.14 15.40 8.66
C MET A 1 -51.23 16.86 8.28
N THR A 2 -50.38 17.69 8.87
CA THR A 2 -50.21 19.07 8.43
C THR A 2 -49.52 19.10 7.06
N LEU A 3 -49.65 20.21 6.32
CA LEU A 3 -48.98 20.37 5.02
C LEU A 3 -47.46 20.22 5.16
N GLN A 4 -46.88 20.82 6.20
CA GLN A 4 -45.45 20.68 6.54
C GLN A 4 -45.04 19.23 6.84
N GLN A 5 -45.88 18.46 7.55
CA GLN A 5 -45.61 17.03 7.77
C GLN A 5 -45.59 16.25 6.46
N THR A 6 -46.57 16.48 5.59
CA THR A 6 -46.62 15.79 4.30
C THR A 6 -45.42 16.12 3.43
N GLU A 7 -45.05 17.40 3.34
CA GLU A 7 -43.84 17.86 2.64
C GLU A 7 -42.58 17.18 3.19
N PHE A 8 -42.46 17.10 4.51
CA PHE A 8 -41.33 16.46 5.17
C PHE A 8 -41.26 14.95 4.92
N PHE A 9 -42.38 14.22 5.00
CA PHE A 9 -42.41 12.79 4.69
C PHE A 9 -42.09 12.51 3.21
N ILE A 10 -42.57 13.34 2.30
CA ILE A 10 -42.22 13.25 0.86
C ILE A 10 -40.72 13.46 0.68
N LEU A 11 -40.15 14.49 1.31
CA LEU A 11 -38.72 14.77 1.26
C LEU A 11 -37.90 13.60 1.80
N MET A 12 -38.24 13.08 2.98
CA MET A 12 -37.53 11.96 3.59
C MET A 12 -37.66 10.68 2.75
N GLY A 13 -38.84 10.42 2.19
CA GLY A 13 -39.07 9.32 1.27
C GLY A 13 -38.21 9.43 0.00
N ALA A 14 -38.09 10.63 -0.57
CA ALA A 14 -37.22 10.89 -1.71
C ALA A 14 -35.73 10.71 -1.36
N VAL A 15 -35.27 11.21 -0.22
CA VAL A 15 -33.90 11.02 0.29
C VAL A 15 -33.60 9.52 0.44
N LEU A 16 -34.48 8.76 1.09
CA LEU A 16 -34.32 7.31 1.25
C LEU A 16 -34.31 6.57 -0.10
N ALA A 17 -35.22 6.93 -1.02
CA ALA A 17 -35.24 6.33 -2.35
C ALA A 17 -33.95 6.61 -3.14
N LEU A 18 -33.41 7.83 -3.05
CA LEU A 18 -32.15 8.21 -3.69
C LEU A 18 -30.95 7.49 -3.07
N LEU A 19 -30.93 7.32 -1.75
CA LEU A 19 -29.90 6.54 -1.05
C LEU A 19 -29.93 5.06 -1.49
N LEU A 20 -31.12 4.47 -1.61
CA LEU A 20 -31.30 3.10 -2.10
C LEU A 20 -30.95 2.95 -3.59
N TRP A 21 -31.19 3.99 -4.41
CA TRP A 21 -30.89 3.99 -5.83
C TRP A 21 -29.38 3.96 -6.11
N GLY A 22 -28.54 4.48 -5.20
CA GLY A 22 -27.09 4.31 -5.21
C GLY A 22 -26.32 4.95 -6.36
N ARG A 23 -26.98 5.67 -7.30
CA ARG A 23 -26.29 6.37 -8.40
C ARG A 23 -25.68 7.71 -8.01
N LEU A 24 -26.26 8.38 -7.01
CA LEU A 24 -25.75 9.62 -6.48
C LEU A 24 -24.92 9.31 -5.23
N ARG A 25 -23.83 10.06 -5.04
CA ARG A 25 -23.05 9.94 -3.81
C ARG A 25 -23.93 10.28 -2.60
N TYR A 26 -23.89 9.44 -1.58
CA TYR A 26 -24.78 9.51 -0.43
C TYR A 26 -24.64 10.81 0.38
N ASP A 27 -23.45 11.40 0.39
CA ASP A 27 -23.17 12.70 1.00
C ASP A 27 -23.92 13.84 0.30
N LEU A 28 -23.95 13.82 -1.02
CA LEU A 28 -24.72 14.78 -1.82
C LEU A 28 -26.23 14.60 -1.65
N VAL A 29 -26.71 13.36 -1.50
CA VAL A 29 -28.13 13.10 -1.23
C VAL A 29 -28.53 13.65 0.14
N ALA A 30 -27.72 13.41 1.17
CA ALA A 30 -27.96 13.94 2.51
C ALA A 30 -27.90 15.48 2.55
N ALA A 31 -26.88 16.09 1.94
CA ALA A 31 -26.74 17.54 1.88
C ALA A 31 -27.87 18.20 1.08
N GLY A 32 -28.21 17.65 -0.10
CA GLY A 32 -29.32 18.11 -0.92
C GLY A 32 -30.67 18.01 -0.20
N GLY A 33 -30.90 16.91 0.52
CA GLY A 33 -32.07 16.72 1.36
C GLY A 33 -32.18 17.78 2.46
N LEU A 34 -31.08 18.04 3.18
CA LEU A 34 -31.04 19.06 4.23
C LEU A 34 -31.28 20.47 3.67
N PHE A 35 -30.59 20.85 2.60
CA PHE A 35 -30.76 22.19 2.04
C PHE A 35 -32.17 22.41 1.50
N LEU A 36 -32.76 21.39 0.88
CA LEU A 36 -34.15 21.46 0.46
C LEU A 36 -35.10 21.57 1.66
N ALA A 37 -34.82 20.87 2.77
CA ALA A 37 -35.59 21.00 4.01
C ALA A 37 -35.53 22.43 4.58
N VAL A 38 -34.36 23.08 4.53
CA VAL A 38 -34.20 24.47 4.99
C VAL A 38 -34.95 25.44 4.08
N VAL A 39 -34.83 25.29 2.76
CA VAL A 39 -35.54 26.14 1.77
C VAL A 39 -37.07 26.00 1.91
N LEU A 40 -37.56 24.80 2.19
CA LEU A 40 -38.98 24.54 2.45
C LEU A 40 -39.44 25.00 3.85
N GLY A 41 -38.54 25.51 4.70
CA GLY A 41 -38.85 25.92 6.07
C GLY A 41 -39.16 24.76 7.02
N LEU A 42 -38.80 23.53 6.65
CA LEU A 42 -38.98 22.32 7.46
C LEU A 42 -37.87 22.18 8.52
N VAL A 43 -36.70 22.78 8.27
CA VAL A 43 -35.57 22.87 9.20
C VAL A 43 -35.23 24.36 9.38
N PRO A 44 -35.19 24.89 10.62
CA PRO A 44 -34.73 26.26 10.86
C PRO A 44 -33.29 26.46 10.39
N GLU A 45 -33.02 27.59 9.71
CA GLU A 45 -31.70 27.91 9.15
C GLU A 45 -30.58 27.86 10.21
N GLU A 46 -30.86 28.35 11.42
CA GLU A 46 -29.94 28.33 12.57
C GLU A 46 -29.52 26.91 12.98
N LYS A 47 -30.39 25.91 12.77
CA LYS A 47 -30.13 24.50 13.09
C LYS A 47 -29.49 23.74 11.93
N ALA A 48 -29.44 24.31 10.71
CA ALA A 48 -28.99 23.60 9.52
C ALA A 48 -27.57 23.05 9.66
N PHE A 49 -26.66 23.80 10.29
CA PHE A 49 -25.26 23.41 10.45
C PHE A 49 -24.93 22.80 11.82
N ALA A 50 -25.91 22.63 12.72
CA ALA A 50 -25.68 22.13 14.07
C ALA A 50 -25.08 20.71 14.09
N GLY A 51 -25.33 19.91 13.05
CA GLY A 51 -24.76 18.58 12.90
C GLY A 51 -23.24 18.57 12.74
N PHE A 52 -22.62 19.62 12.16
CA PHE A 52 -21.16 19.69 12.01
C PHE A 52 -20.43 19.87 13.34
N SER A 53 -21.07 20.50 14.32
CA SER A 53 -20.55 20.64 15.69
C SER A 53 -20.91 19.45 16.59
N HIS A 54 -21.63 18.45 16.08
CA HIS A 54 -22.13 17.36 16.91
C HIS A 54 -20.99 16.43 17.35
N PRO A 55 -20.91 16.04 18.64
CA PRO A 55 -19.82 15.20 19.16
C PRO A 55 -19.61 13.90 18.38
N ALA A 56 -20.69 13.23 17.95
CA ALA A 56 -20.60 12.02 17.13
C ALA A 56 -19.84 12.22 15.81
N VAL A 57 -20.05 13.36 15.13
CA VAL A 57 -19.37 13.67 13.85
C VAL A 57 -17.87 13.89 14.08
N LEU A 58 -17.53 14.62 15.15
CA LEU A 58 -16.15 14.85 15.55
C LEU A 58 -15.45 13.54 15.95
N ILE A 59 -16.13 12.67 16.70
CA ILE A 59 -15.60 11.35 17.09
C ILE A 59 -15.27 10.52 15.85
N VAL A 60 -16.18 10.45 14.87
CA VAL A 60 -15.92 9.69 13.62
C VAL A 60 -14.69 10.23 12.91
N ALA A 61 -14.55 11.55 12.76
CA ALA A 61 -13.38 12.14 12.12
C ALA A 61 -12.07 11.82 12.87
N LEU A 62 -12.06 11.96 14.20
CA LEU A 62 -10.87 11.69 15.02
C LEU A 62 -10.49 10.21 15.05
N VAL A 63 -11.47 9.31 15.03
CA VAL A 63 -11.26 7.86 14.94
C VAL A 63 -10.64 7.47 13.60
N LEU A 64 -11.04 8.10 12.50
CA LEU A 64 -10.42 7.86 11.19
C LEU A 64 -8.95 8.28 11.17
N ILE A 65 -8.62 9.39 11.82
CA ILE A 65 -7.22 9.82 11.98
C ILE A 65 -6.45 8.86 12.89
N ALA A 66 -7.05 8.41 14.00
CA ALA A 66 -6.45 7.42 14.88
C ALA A 66 -6.21 6.08 14.18
N SER A 67 -7.14 5.67 13.29
CA SER A 67 -7.01 4.50 12.43
C SER A 67 -5.76 4.60 11.57
N ARG A 68 -5.51 5.76 10.95
CA ARG A 68 -4.27 6.00 10.19
C ARG A 68 -3.01 5.92 11.05
N ALA A 69 -3.04 6.44 12.27
CA ALA A 69 -1.90 6.32 13.17
C ALA A 69 -1.54 4.85 13.45
N LEU A 70 -2.56 3.99 13.60
CA LEU A 70 -2.39 2.54 13.75
C LEU A 70 -1.81 1.90 12.48
N GLU A 71 -2.28 2.29 11.29
CA GLU A 71 -1.71 1.86 10.01
C GLU A 71 -0.21 2.19 9.90
N ASN A 72 0.14 3.45 10.14
CA ASN A 72 1.51 3.97 10.03
C ASN A 72 2.46 3.42 11.11
N SER A 73 1.92 2.81 12.17
CA SER A 73 2.72 2.25 13.25
C SER A 73 3.43 0.94 12.89
N GLY A 74 3.08 0.33 11.75
CA GLY A 74 3.66 -0.94 11.29
C GLY A 74 2.92 -2.18 11.79
N VAL A 75 1.64 -2.06 12.21
CA VAL A 75 0.78 -3.20 12.54
C VAL A 75 0.73 -4.22 11.40
N LEU A 76 0.79 -3.75 10.16
CA LEU A 76 0.80 -4.61 8.98
C LEU A 76 1.98 -5.61 8.99
N ALA A 77 3.16 -5.19 9.47
CA ALA A 77 4.34 -6.06 9.54
C ALA A 77 4.16 -7.20 10.55
N LEU A 78 3.49 -6.94 11.70
CA LEU A 78 3.15 -7.99 12.67
C LEU A 78 2.21 -9.03 12.06
N VAL A 79 1.21 -8.57 11.32
CA VAL A 79 0.23 -9.46 10.68
C VAL A 79 0.87 -10.27 9.57
N ALA A 80 1.69 -9.64 8.73
CA ALA A 80 2.40 -10.31 7.64
C ALA A 80 3.20 -11.52 8.14
N ASN A 81 3.90 -11.39 9.27
CA ASN A 81 4.67 -12.49 9.87
C ASN A 81 3.81 -13.71 10.29
N VAL A 82 2.53 -13.51 10.63
CA VAL A 82 1.60 -14.60 10.99
C VAL A 82 1.01 -15.30 9.75
N LEU A 83 1.03 -14.61 8.61
CA LEU A 83 0.47 -15.05 7.32
C LEU A 83 1.46 -15.78 6.41
N THR A 84 2.75 -15.83 6.74
CA THR A 84 3.81 -16.46 5.93
C THR A 84 3.73 -18.00 5.80
N ARG A 85 2.71 -18.67 6.37
CA ARG A 85 2.59 -20.14 6.27
C ARG A 85 1.94 -20.55 4.95
N GLU A 86 2.76 -21.10 4.05
CA GLU A 86 2.49 -21.27 2.61
C GLU A 86 1.45 -22.32 2.19
N ASN A 87 0.79 -23.05 3.11
CA ASN A 87 -0.06 -24.17 2.66
C ASN A 87 -1.31 -24.45 3.51
N ARG A 88 -1.98 -23.40 4.01
CA ARG A 88 -3.22 -23.58 4.79
C ARG A 88 -4.39 -23.98 3.88
N PRO A 89 -5.30 -24.88 4.32
CA PRO A 89 -6.56 -25.13 3.61
C PRO A 89 -7.41 -23.85 3.60
N VAL A 90 -8.29 -23.70 2.59
CA VAL A 90 -9.06 -22.46 2.34
C VAL A 90 -9.83 -22.01 3.58
N GLN A 91 -10.45 -22.95 4.31
CA GLN A 91 -11.20 -22.65 5.53
C GLN A 91 -10.33 -22.04 6.61
N LEU A 92 -9.13 -22.60 6.81
CA LEU A 92 -8.19 -22.10 7.82
C LEU A 92 -7.57 -20.77 7.40
N HIS A 93 -7.31 -20.59 6.11
CA HIS A 93 -6.87 -19.31 5.56
C HIS A 93 -7.89 -18.21 5.86
N ILE A 94 -9.15 -18.44 5.50
CA ILE A 94 -10.27 -17.52 5.76
C ILE A 94 -10.44 -17.27 7.26
N ALA A 95 -10.40 -18.31 8.09
CA ALA A 95 -10.55 -18.16 9.54
C ALA A 95 -9.43 -17.30 10.15
N VAL A 96 -8.18 -17.51 9.73
CA VAL A 96 -7.04 -16.74 10.25
C VAL A 96 -7.07 -15.30 9.74
N ILE A 97 -7.17 -15.10 8.42
CA ILE A 97 -7.11 -13.75 7.87
C ILE A 97 -8.36 -12.94 8.22
N GLY A 98 -9.54 -13.58 8.18
CA GLY A 98 -10.80 -12.99 8.60
C GLY A 98 -10.82 -12.73 10.10
N GLY A 99 -10.26 -13.63 10.93
CA GLY A 99 -10.12 -13.40 12.37
C GLY A 99 -9.23 -12.22 12.70
N ILE A 100 -8.09 -12.09 12.01
CA ILE A 100 -7.19 -10.93 12.16
C ILE A 100 -7.88 -9.66 11.64
N GLY A 101 -8.54 -9.73 10.48
CA GLY A 101 -9.29 -8.61 9.90
C GLY A 101 -10.42 -8.13 10.81
N GLY A 102 -11.21 -9.04 11.36
CA GLY A 102 -12.26 -8.71 12.31
C GLY A 102 -11.72 -8.12 13.62
N ALA A 103 -10.62 -8.66 14.15
CA ALA A 103 -9.98 -8.13 15.35
C ALA A 103 -9.41 -6.72 15.12
N LEU A 104 -8.76 -6.48 13.98
CA LEU A 104 -8.30 -5.14 13.60
C LEU A 104 -9.49 -4.19 13.40
N SER A 105 -10.55 -4.66 12.74
CA SER A 105 -11.75 -3.87 12.47
C SER A 105 -12.59 -3.54 13.71
N ALA A 106 -12.36 -4.26 14.82
CA ALA A 106 -12.92 -3.88 16.11
C ALA A 106 -12.26 -2.61 16.69
N VAL A 107 -11.12 -2.19 16.16
CA VAL A 107 -10.36 -1.02 16.64
C VAL A 107 -10.22 0.05 15.55
N ILE A 108 -10.05 -0.38 14.31
CA ILE A 108 -9.85 0.42 13.11
C ILE A 108 -11.13 0.35 12.25
N ASN A 109 -11.37 1.39 11.46
CA ASN A 109 -12.37 1.38 10.38
C ASN A 109 -12.29 0.10 9.50
N ASN A 110 -13.45 -0.47 9.15
CA ASN A 110 -13.60 -1.67 8.31
C ASN A 110 -12.91 -1.59 6.93
N VAL A 111 -12.96 -0.43 6.27
CA VAL A 111 -12.32 -0.15 4.98
C VAL A 111 -10.80 -0.14 5.13
N ALA A 112 -10.29 0.52 6.17
CA ALA A 112 -8.87 0.57 6.51
C ALA A 112 -8.33 -0.83 6.82
N ALA A 113 -9.01 -1.59 7.69
CA ALA A 113 -8.64 -2.97 8.02
C ALA A 113 -8.61 -3.88 6.77
N LEU A 114 -9.61 -3.76 5.89
CA LEU A 114 -9.64 -4.48 4.63
C LEU A 114 -8.49 -4.06 3.68
N ALA A 115 -8.26 -2.76 3.52
CA ALA A 115 -7.22 -2.22 2.64
C ALA A 115 -5.81 -2.64 3.10
N LEU A 116 -5.57 -2.70 4.40
CA LEU A 116 -4.32 -3.21 4.97
C LEU A 116 -4.09 -4.69 4.64
N LEU A 117 -5.13 -5.51 4.75
CA LEU A 117 -5.01 -6.97 4.62
C LEU A 117 -5.18 -7.48 3.19
N MET A 118 -5.80 -6.70 2.30
CA MET A 118 -6.05 -7.09 0.91
C MET A 118 -4.77 -7.47 0.16
N PRO A 119 -3.66 -6.68 0.18
CA PRO A 119 -2.44 -7.06 -0.52
C PRO A 119 -1.85 -8.37 0.00
N LEU A 120 -1.91 -8.59 1.32
CA LEU A 120 -1.42 -9.82 1.94
C LEU A 120 -2.30 -11.02 1.57
N ASP A 121 -3.63 -10.84 1.56
CA ASP A 121 -4.57 -11.89 1.15
C ASP A 121 -4.37 -12.28 -0.32
N VAL A 122 -4.26 -11.29 -1.22
CA VAL A 122 -4.02 -11.52 -2.64
C VAL A 122 -2.73 -12.29 -2.85
N GLN A 123 -1.63 -11.85 -2.22
CA GLN A 123 -0.32 -12.51 -2.36
C GLN A 123 -0.36 -13.94 -1.84
N THR A 124 -0.94 -14.18 -0.66
CA THR A 124 -1.03 -15.53 -0.07
C THR A 124 -1.99 -16.44 -0.83
N ALA A 125 -3.09 -15.92 -1.36
CA ALA A 125 -4.01 -16.66 -2.22
C ALA A 125 -3.32 -17.06 -3.54
N ARG A 126 -2.59 -16.14 -4.18
CA ARG A 126 -1.82 -16.39 -5.41
C ARG A 126 -0.74 -17.45 -5.19
N LYS A 127 0.07 -17.30 -4.14
CA LYS A 127 1.12 -18.30 -3.78
C LYS A 127 0.53 -19.69 -3.51
N ALA A 128 -0.68 -19.77 -2.97
CA ALA A 128 -1.38 -21.03 -2.75
C ALA A 128 -2.16 -21.55 -3.98
N GLY A 129 -2.00 -20.93 -5.16
CA GLY A 129 -2.67 -21.32 -6.41
C GLY A 129 -4.18 -21.08 -6.42
N ARG A 130 -4.69 -20.10 -5.67
CA ARG A 130 -6.13 -19.82 -5.50
C ARG A 130 -6.51 -18.47 -6.10
N SER A 131 -7.74 -18.37 -6.59
CA SER A 131 -8.29 -17.08 -7.03
C SER A 131 -8.51 -16.15 -5.83
N PRO A 132 -7.98 -14.91 -5.82
CA PRO A 132 -8.09 -13.99 -4.69
C PRO A 132 -9.52 -13.68 -4.25
N GLY A 133 -10.49 -13.67 -5.18
CA GLY A 133 -11.90 -13.43 -4.86
C GLY A 133 -12.50 -14.42 -3.85
N LEU A 134 -11.96 -15.65 -3.77
CA LEU A 134 -12.42 -16.67 -2.81
C LEU A 134 -12.09 -16.33 -1.36
N THR A 135 -11.08 -15.50 -1.11
CA THR A 135 -10.59 -15.14 0.24
C THR A 135 -10.84 -13.67 0.57
N LEU A 136 -10.82 -12.79 -0.44
CA LEU A 136 -11.07 -11.36 -0.27
C LEU A 136 -12.50 -11.05 0.16
N MET A 137 -13.49 -11.72 -0.43
CA MET A 137 -14.89 -11.51 -0.04
C MET A 137 -15.16 -11.96 1.41
N PRO A 138 -14.67 -13.13 1.86
CA PRO A 138 -14.68 -13.51 3.27
C PRO A 138 -14.01 -12.51 4.20
N LEU A 139 -12.85 -11.98 3.79
CA LEU A 139 -12.14 -10.96 4.55
C LEU A 139 -12.98 -9.69 4.73
N ALA A 140 -13.64 -9.22 3.66
CA ALA A 140 -14.55 -8.08 3.73
C ALA A 140 -15.75 -8.32 4.67
N PHE A 141 -16.34 -9.52 4.67
CA PHE A 141 -17.38 -9.85 5.64
C PHE A 141 -16.85 -9.88 7.07
N ALA A 142 -15.67 -10.46 7.28
CA ALA A 142 -15.06 -10.57 8.59
C ALA A 142 -14.70 -9.20 9.19
N THR A 143 -14.23 -8.24 8.38
CA THR A 143 -13.97 -6.87 8.83
C THR A 143 -15.28 -6.16 9.21
N ILE A 144 -16.33 -6.28 8.39
CA ILE A 144 -17.67 -5.73 8.74
C ILE A 144 -18.18 -6.29 10.06
N LEU A 145 -18.07 -7.62 10.26
CA LEU A 145 -18.47 -8.28 11.50
C LEU A 145 -17.65 -7.81 12.71
N GLY A 146 -16.34 -7.62 12.53
CA GLY A 146 -15.44 -7.08 13.56
C GLY A 146 -15.85 -5.69 14.03
N GLY A 147 -16.27 -4.83 13.12
CA GLY A 147 -16.74 -3.47 13.43
C GLY A 147 -18.00 -3.41 14.32
N LEU A 148 -18.71 -4.53 14.49
CA LEU A 148 -19.87 -4.62 15.39
C LEU A 148 -19.48 -4.83 16.86
N ILE A 149 -18.22 -5.18 17.15
CA ILE A 149 -17.76 -5.56 18.49
C ILE A 149 -17.63 -4.35 19.42
N THR A 150 -17.23 -3.18 18.89
CA THR A 150 -16.95 -1.99 19.70
C THR A 150 -17.77 -0.79 19.23
N LEU A 151 -17.87 0.20 20.12
CA LEU A 151 -18.48 1.49 19.80
C LEU A 151 -17.82 2.17 18.58
N ILE A 152 -16.49 2.05 18.45
CA ILE A 152 -15.69 2.78 17.45
C ILE A 152 -15.69 2.07 16.10
N GLY A 153 -15.89 0.76 16.07
CA GLY A 153 -15.72 -0.05 14.87
C GLY A 153 -16.54 0.44 13.66
N THR A 154 -17.72 1.04 13.89
CA THR A 154 -18.53 1.60 12.81
C THR A 154 -19.27 2.89 13.18
N PRO A 155 -19.51 3.80 12.21
CA PRO A 155 -20.29 5.02 12.43
C PRO A 155 -21.71 4.80 13.02
N PRO A 156 -22.49 3.78 12.60
CA PRO A 156 -23.81 3.52 13.18
C PRO A 156 -23.78 3.31 14.70
N ASN A 157 -22.76 2.65 15.25
CA ASN A 157 -22.62 2.43 16.70
C ASN A 157 -22.41 3.77 17.43
N ILE A 158 -21.60 4.67 16.86
CA ILE A 158 -21.35 6.01 17.38
C ILE A 158 -22.65 6.83 17.38
N ILE A 159 -23.43 6.79 16.29
CA ILE A 159 -24.73 7.47 16.19
C ILE A 159 -25.69 6.93 17.24
N ALA A 160 -25.82 5.60 17.35
CA ALA A 160 -26.71 4.96 18.32
C ALA A 160 -26.35 5.34 19.76
N SER A 161 -25.06 5.42 20.09
CA SER A 161 -24.58 5.87 21.40
C SER A 161 -24.93 7.32 21.69
N ALA A 162 -24.72 8.22 20.72
CA ALA A 162 -25.05 9.63 20.90
C ALA A 162 -26.57 9.85 21.03
N TYR A 163 -27.37 9.10 20.27
CA TYR A 163 -28.82 9.14 20.42
C TYR A 163 -29.27 8.63 21.79
N ARG A 164 -28.68 7.53 22.27
CA ARG A 164 -28.96 7.01 23.62
C ARG A 164 -28.61 8.02 24.70
N GLU A 165 -27.50 8.75 24.57
CA GLU A 165 -27.12 9.82 25.49
C GLU A 165 -28.19 10.92 25.55
N LYS A 166 -28.69 11.36 24.39
CA LYS A 166 -29.78 12.35 24.32
C LYS A 166 -31.07 11.83 24.96
N ALA A 167 -31.43 10.57 24.70
CA ALA A 167 -32.70 9.99 25.13
C ALA A 167 -32.73 9.50 26.59
N LEU A 168 -31.62 8.95 27.09
CA LEU A 168 -31.52 8.29 28.40
C LEU A 168 -30.50 8.95 29.35
N GLY A 169 -29.80 10.00 28.91
CA GLY A 169 -28.79 10.71 29.70
C GLY A 169 -27.45 9.98 29.83
N ALA A 170 -27.26 8.83 29.15
CA ALA A 170 -26.02 8.06 29.20
C ALA A 170 -25.65 7.51 27.82
N PRO A 171 -24.41 7.71 27.33
CA PRO A 171 -23.91 7.06 26.12
C PRO A 171 -23.58 5.58 26.37
N TYR A 172 -23.47 4.80 25.29
CA TYR A 172 -22.84 3.47 25.38
C TYR A 172 -21.35 3.62 25.73
N GLN A 173 -20.86 2.74 26.59
CA GLN A 173 -19.44 2.57 26.85
C GLN A 173 -18.76 1.82 25.69
N MET A 174 -17.43 1.87 25.66
CA MET A 174 -16.61 1.28 24.59
C MET A 174 -16.99 -0.15 24.21
N PHE A 175 -17.24 -0.98 25.23
CA PHE A 175 -17.43 -2.43 25.10
C PHE A 175 -18.87 -2.89 25.37
N ASP A 176 -19.85 -1.98 25.45
CA ASP A 176 -21.26 -2.37 25.68
C ASP A 176 -21.81 -3.23 24.53
N PHE A 177 -21.29 -3.05 23.31
CA PHE A 177 -21.62 -3.86 22.15
C PHE A 177 -20.93 -5.23 22.15
N ALA A 178 -19.83 -5.40 22.89
CA ALA A 178 -18.94 -6.55 22.76
C ALA A 178 -19.60 -7.90 23.05
N PRO A 179 -20.49 -8.08 24.06
CA PRO A 179 -21.12 -9.37 24.31
C PRO A 179 -21.93 -9.89 23.11
N VAL A 180 -22.70 -9.01 22.45
CA VAL A 180 -23.51 -9.36 21.29
C VAL A 180 -22.64 -9.39 20.03
N GLY A 181 -21.83 -8.36 19.83
CA GLY A 181 -20.95 -8.21 18.68
C GLY A 181 -19.96 -9.36 18.55
N LEU A 182 -19.36 -9.82 19.65
CA LEU A 182 -18.42 -10.95 19.63
C LEU A 182 -19.12 -12.25 19.25
N VAL A 183 -20.32 -12.53 19.78
CA VAL A 183 -21.09 -13.73 19.43
C VAL A 183 -21.46 -13.72 17.94
N VAL A 184 -21.96 -12.58 17.43
CA VAL A 184 -22.31 -12.42 16.02
C VAL A 184 -21.08 -12.51 15.13
N ALA A 185 -19.97 -11.89 15.52
CA ALA A 185 -18.72 -11.91 14.75
C ALA A 185 -18.11 -13.31 14.69
N LEU A 186 -18.06 -14.03 15.81
CA LEU A 186 -17.57 -15.41 15.85
C LEU A 186 -18.47 -16.36 15.06
N ALA A 187 -19.80 -16.25 15.21
CA ALA A 187 -20.75 -17.05 14.45
C ALA A 187 -20.68 -16.77 12.94
N GLY A 188 -20.59 -15.48 12.56
CA GLY A 188 -20.46 -15.04 11.17
C GLY A 188 -19.14 -15.47 10.56
N LEU A 189 -18.01 -15.32 11.27
CA LEU A 189 -16.70 -15.78 10.83
C LEU A 189 -16.67 -17.30 10.66
N ALA A 190 -17.24 -18.06 11.60
CA ALA A 190 -17.37 -19.50 11.50
C ALA A 190 -18.22 -19.90 10.29
N TYR A 191 -19.36 -19.22 10.06
CA TYR A 191 -20.20 -19.45 8.89
C TYR A 191 -19.43 -19.19 7.60
N VAL A 192 -18.78 -18.04 7.47
CA VAL A 192 -18.02 -17.66 6.28
C VAL A 192 -16.86 -18.63 6.02
N ALA A 193 -16.13 -19.03 7.05
CA ALA A 193 -14.99 -19.96 6.94
C ALA A 193 -15.40 -21.41 6.63
N LEU A 194 -16.56 -21.88 7.11
CA LEU A 194 -17.00 -23.26 6.95
C LEU A 194 -17.91 -23.47 5.73
N ILE A 195 -18.87 -22.56 5.53
CA ILE A 195 -19.98 -22.69 4.57
C ILE A 195 -19.95 -21.57 3.53
N GLY A 196 -19.86 -20.31 3.97
CA GLY A 196 -20.08 -19.13 3.13
C GLY A 196 -19.13 -19.05 1.93
N TRP A 197 -17.87 -19.48 2.07
CA TRP A 197 -16.92 -19.51 0.97
C TRP A 197 -17.34 -20.39 -0.22
N ARG A 198 -18.25 -21.36 0.00
CA ARG A 198 -18.79 -22.22 -1.07
C ARG A 198 -19.86 -21.53 -1.92
N LEU A 199 -20.49 -20.49 -1.39
CA LEU A 199 -21.55 -19.73 -2.06
C LEU A 199 -20.99 -18.59 -2.91
N ILE A 200 -19.70 -18.26 -2.72
CA ILE A 200 -19.04 -17.22 -3.51
C ILE A 200 -19.02 -17.69 -4.96
N PRO A 201 -19.61 -16.91 -5.89
CA PRO A 201 -19.51 -17.22 -7.30
C PRO A 201 -18.04 -17.37 -7.65
N LYS A 202 -17.67 -18.52 -8.21
CA LYS A 202 -16.42 -18.60 -8.94
C LYS A 202 -16.63 -17.68 -10.13
N ALA A 203 -16.23 -16.42 -10.00
CA ALA A 203 -15.97 -15.62 -11.17
C ALA A 203 -15.13 -16.52 -12.07
N GLN A 204 -15.55 -16.70 -13.32
CA GLN A 204 -14.58 -17.07 -14.34
C GLN A 204 -13.52 -15.99 -14.15
N ALA A 205 -12.42 -16.37 -13.50
CA ALA A 205 -11.21 -15.65 -13.70
C ALA A 205 -11.07 -15.77 -15.22
N GLU A 206 -11.46 -14.74 -15.96
CA GLU A 206 -10.60 -14.37 -17.06
C GLU A 206 -9.22 -14.46 -16.46
N PRO A 207 -8.34 -15.32 -16.98
CA PRO A 207 -6.97 -15.29 -16.53
C PRO A 207 -6.61 -13.81 -16.66
N VAL A 208 -6.48 -13.11 -15.53
CA VAL A 208 -5.96 -11.75 -15.49
C VAL A 208 -4.57 -11.96 -16.01
N ALA A 209 -4.42 -11.82 -17.34
CA ALA A 209 -3.60 -12.66 -18.20
C ALA A 209 -2.40 -13.16 -17.43
N ALA A 210 -2.55 -14.31 -16.74
CA ALA A 210 -1.83 -14.66 -15.52
C ALA A 210 -0.57 -13.82 -15.42
N GLU A 211 -0.62 -12.63 -14.77
CA GLU A 211 0.41 -11.57 -14.89
C GLU A 211 1.71 -12.29 -15.11
N ARG A 212 2.14 -12.39 -16.39
CA ARG A 212 3.30 -13.22 -16.70
C ARG A 212 4.35 -12.57 -15.83
N GLU A 213 4.96 -13.32 -14.92
CA GLU A 213 6.11 -12.80 -14.18
C GLU A 213 6.94 -12.10 -15.23
N GLU A 214 7.07 -10.78 -15.12
CA GLU A 214 7.61 -10.03 -16.24
C GLU A 214 9.04 -10.56 -16.41
N GLU A 215 9.27 -11.24 -17.52
CA GLU A 215 10.59 -11.78 -17.82
C GLU A 215 11.46 -10.57 -18.13
N PHE A 216 12.53 -10.42 -17.37
CA PHE A 216 13.50 -9.36 -17.55
C PHE A 216 14.67 -9.91 -18.33
N LEU A 217 15.13 -9.17 -19.32
CA LEU A 217 16.43 -9.40 -19.94
C LEU A 217 17.48 -8.65 -19.12
N ALA A 218 18.48 -9.36 -18.60
CA ALA A 218 19.53 -8.79 -17.76
C ALA A 218 20.94 -9.11 -18.25
N GLU A 219 21.85 -8.16 -18.03
CA GLU A 219 23.28 -8.28 -18.33
C GLU A 219 24.08 -8.50 -17.03
N LEU A 220 24.65 -9.70 -16.87
CA LEU A 220 25.39 -10.12 -15.68
C LEU A 220 26.86 -10.36 -16.00
N ILE A 221 27.78 -9.77 -15.23
CA ILE A 221 29.23 -9.92 -15.40
C ILE A 221 29.79 -11.06 -14.56
N VAL A 222 30.67 -11.82 -15.17
CA VAL A 222 31.45 -12.87 -14.51
C VAL A 222 32.59 -12.24 -13.71
N SER A 223 32.47 -12.27 -12.38
CA SER A 223 33.44 -11.70 -11.45
C SER A 223 34.68 -12.60 -11.27
N GLU A 224 35.80 -12.04 -10.79
CA GLU A 224 37.07 -12.78 -10.59
C GLU A 224 36.97 -14.04 -9.71
N GLY A 225 35.96 -14.11 -8.83
CA GLY A 225 35.73 -15.25 -7.94
C GLY A 225 34.61 -16.19 -8.37
N SER A 226 34.05 -16.00 -9.57
CA SER A 226 32.88 -16.77 -10.01
C SER A 226 33.25 -18.23 -10.32
N PRO A 227 32.50 -19.22 -9.80
CA PRO A 227 32.66 -20.63 -10.17
C PRO A 227 32.36 -20.90 -11.65
N ALA A 228 31.75 -19.94 -12.36
CA ALA A 228 31.49 -20.05 -13.80
C ALA A 228 32.77 -19.91 -14.64
N ILE A 229 33.87 -19.39 -14.11
CA ILE A 229 35.12 -19.19 -14.88
C ILE A 229 35.68 -20.55 -15.33
N GLY A 230 35.94 -20.68 -16.63
CA GLY A 230 36.49 -21.88 -17.25
C GLY A 230 35.45 -22.92 -17.68
N MET A 231 34.20 -22.81 -17.20
CA MET A 231 33.07 -23.61 -17.66
C MET A 231 32.65 -23.22 -19.08
N ILE A 232 32.00 -24.13 -19.78
CA ILE A 232 31.34 -23.85 -21.04
C ILE A 232 29.95 -23.25 -20.75
N VAL A 233 29.49 -22.27 -21.54
CA VAL A 233 28.17 -21.65 -21.30
C VAL A 233 27.03 -22.67 -21.23
N ALA A 234 27.06 -23.74 -22.03
CA ALA A 234 26.08 -24.83 -21.94
C ALA A 234 26.10 -25.60 -20.60
N GLU A 235 27.22 -25.62 -19.88
CA GLU A 235 27.31 -26.24 -18.55
C GLU A 235 26.59 -25.39 -17.48
N LEU A 236 26.36 -24.11 -17.76
CA LEU A 236 25.55 -23.25 -16.89
C LEU A 236 24.05 -23.50 -17.04
N ASP A 237 23.59 -24.23 -18.07
CA ASP A 237 22.16 -24.49 -18.27
C ASP A 237 21.54 -25.22 -17.05
N GLU A 238 22.28 -26.11 -16.38
CA GLU A 238 21.79 -26.79 -15.17
C GLU A 238 21.56 -25.83 -13.99
N GLU A 239 22.46 -24.87 -13.80
CA GLU A 239 22.31 -23.85 -12.75
C GLU A 239 21.26 -22.81 -13.13
N ALA A 240 21.11 -22.53 -14.43
CA ALA A 240 20.10 -21.65 -14.96
C ALA A 240 18.69 -22.27 -14.82
N GLU A 241 18.52 -23.55 -15.13
CA GLU A 241 17.27 -24.30 -14.91
C GLU A 241 16.90 -24.37 -13.42
N LYS A 242 17.86 -24.59 -12.52
CA LYS A 242 17.61 -24.56 -11.06
C LYS A 242 17.14 -23.20 -10.57
N ALA A 243 17.61 -22.13 -11.21
CA ALA A 243 17.25 -20.75 -10.87
C ALA A 243 16.03 -20.23 -11.66
N ASP A 244 15.48 -21.01 -12.60
CA ASP A 244 14.44 -20.61 -13.55
C ASP A 244 14.84 -19.42 -14.43
N VAL A 245 16.08 -19.47 -14.95
CA VAL A 245 16.68 -18.45 -15.81
C VAL A 245 17.08 -19.07 -17.15
N VAL A 246 16.91 -18.31 -18.23
CA VAL A 246 17.33 -18.69 -19.59
C VAL A 246 18.55 -17.88 -19.99
N ILE A 247 19.65 -18.54 -20.37
CA ILE A 247 20.84 -17.86 -20.88
C ILE A 247 20.68 -17.63 -22.39
N LEU A 248 20.59 -16.36 -22.79
CA LEU A 248 20.40 -15.96 -24.18
C LEU A 248 21.71 -15.81 -24.95
N GLY A 249 22.80 -15.47 -24.26
CA GLY A 249 24.08 -15.29 -24.92
C GLY A 249 25.21 -14.81 -24.03
N LEU A 250 26.37 -14.63 -24.68
CA LEU A 250 27.62 -14.17 -24.09
C LEU A 250 28.14 -12.99 -24.92
N ILE A 251 28.52 -11.91 -24.25
CA ILE A 251 29.26 -10.77 -24.82
C ILE A 251 30.68 -10.83 -24.28
N ARG A 252 31.67 -10.77 -25.19
CA ARG A 252 33.09 -10.65 -24.86
C ARG A 252 33.66 -9.48 -25.64
N GLU A 253 34.49 -8.65 -24.99
CA GLU A 253 35.14 -7.49 -25.63
C GLU A 253 34.16 -6.58 -26.42
N ARG A 254 32.92 -6.43 -25.91
CA ARG A 254 31.83 -5.63 -26.52
C ARG A 254 31.22 -6.20 -27.80
N GLU A 255 31.64 -7.38 -28.24
CA GLU A 255 31.01 -8.12 -29.33
C GLU A 255 30.16 -9.29 -28.79
N ARG A 256 28.93 -9.41 -29.31
CA ARG A 256 28.15 -10.63 -29.08
C ARG A 256 28.81 -11.77 -29.84
N LEU A 257 28.77 -12.96 -29.27
CA LEU A 257 29.24 -14.19 -29.91
C LEU A 257 28.05 -14.98 -30.51
N PRO A 258 27.48 -14.57 -31.66
CA PRO A 258 26.31 -15.24 -32.25
C PRO A 258 26.66 -16.68 -32.65
N GLY A 259 25.78 -17.62 -32.32
CA GLY A 259 25.85 -19.03 -32.76
C GLY A 259 26.98 -19.87 -32.13
N ARG A 260 27.96 -19.26 -31.46
CA ARG A 260 29.07 -19.94 -30.77
C ARG A 260 29.11 -19.71 -29.26
N SER A 261 28.27 -18.82 -28.73
CA SER A 261 28.19 -18.50 -27.30
C SER A 261 28.04 -19.75 -26.42
N ARG A 262 27.18 -20.70 -26.79
CA ARG A 262 26.91 -21.91 -25.98
C ARG A 262 28.13 -22.82 -25.79
N PHE A 263 29.09 -22.78 -26.71
CA PHE A 263 30.33 -23.58 -26.65
C PHE A 263 31.55 -22.77 -26.21
N ALA A 264 31.38 -21.48 -25.93
CA ALA A 264 32.46 -20.63 -25.45
C ALA A 264 32.77 -20.97 -23.99
N ARG A 265 34.07 -21.02 -23.66
CA ARG A 265 34.51 -21.07 -22.27
C ARG A 265 34.42 -19.69 -21.67
N ILE A 266 33.79 -19.59 -20.51
CA ILE A 266 33.57 -18.35 -19.79
C ILE A 266 34.90 -17.85 -19.21
N GLN A 267 35.14 -16.56 -19.39
CA GLN A 267 36.30 -15.84 -18.89
C GLN A 267 35.86 -14.75 -17.92
N LYS A 268 36.83 -14.25 -17.14
CA LYS A 268 36.65 -13.05 -16.33
C LYS A 268 36.19 -11.89 -17.23
N ASP A 269 35.27 -11.07 -16.72
CA ASP A 269 34.71 -9.88 -17.38
C ASP A 269 33.80 -10.17 -18.59
N ASP A 270 33.49 -11.45 -18.86
CA ASP A 270 32.43 -11.79 -19.79
C ASP A 270 31.06 -11.33 -19.26
N VAL A 271 30.17 -10.90 -20.16
CA VAL A 271 28.79 -10.54 -19.84
C VAL A 271 27.84 -11.64 -20.33
N LEU A 272 27.13 -12.26 -19.41
CA LEU A 272 26.03 -13.18 -19.68
C LEU A 272 24.73 -12.39 -19.85
N ILE A 273 24.05 -12.62 -20.97
CA ILE A 273 22.69 -12.11 -21.19
C ILE A 273 21.73 -13.20 -20.73
N VAL A 274 20.90 -12.88 -19.75
CA VAL A 274 19.94 -13.82 -19.17
C VAL A 274 18.52 -13.27 -19.26
N GLU A 275 17.53 -14.15 -19.29
CA GLU A 275 16.11 -13.85 -19.28
C GLU A 275 15.43 -14.63 -18.15
N GLY A 276 14.64 -13.95 -17.32
CA GLY A 276 13.93 -14.58 -16.21
C GLY A 276 13.27 -13.56 -15.30
N SER A 277 12.52 -14.02 -14.30
CA SER A 277 11.90 -13.14 -13.30
C SER A 277 12.94 -12.50 -12.37
N SER A 278 12.55 -11.43 -11.67
CA SER A 278 13.43 -10.72 -10.71
C SER A 278 14.03 -11.66 -9.66
N ASP A 279 13.22 -12.56 -9.11
CA ASP A 279 13.64 -13.53 -8.10
C ASP A 279 14.59 -14.60 -8.69
N ALA A 280 14.30 -15.07 -9.90
CA ALA A 280 15.12 -16.02 -10.64
C ALA A 280 16.53 -15.45 -10.91
N ILE A 281 16.60 -14.23 -11.43
CA ILE A 281 17.87 -13.51 -11.68
C ILE A 281 18.62 -13.27 -10.36
N SER A 282 17.94 -12.91 -9.27
CA SER A 282 18.55 -12.76 -7.95
C SER A 282 19.19 -14.06 -7.45
N SER A 283 18.49 -15.18 -7.62
CA SER A 283 18.96 -16.51 -7.25
C SER A 283 20.19 -16.90 -8.07
N PHE A 284 20.15 -16.67 -9.37
CA PHE A 284 21.25 -16.96 -10.30
C PHE A 284 22.51 -16.12 -10.04
N ILE A 285 22.36 -14.84 -9.68
CA ILE A 285 23.48 -13.99 -9.24
C ILE A 285 24.16 -14.57 -8.00
N LYS A 286 23.35 -15.05 -7.03
CA LYS A 286 23.86 -15.60 -5.76
C LYS A 286 24.56 -16.95 -5.93
N SER A 287 24.03 -17.84 -6.79
CA SER A 287 24.63 -19.16 -7.00
C SER A 287 26.00 -19.08 -7.68
N LEU A 288 26.14 -18.21 -8.68
CA LEU A 288 27.35 -18.09 -9.50
C LEU A 288 28.25 -16.91 -9.12
N ALA A 289 27.97 -16.22 -8.01
CA ALA A 289 28.73 -15.05 -7.55
C ALA A 289 28.99 -14.02 -8.66
N LEU A 290 27.98 -13.77 -9.50
CA LEU A 290 28.06 -12.84 -10.61
C LEU A 290 28.00 -11.40 -10.10
N GLN A 291 28.61 -10.47 -10.83
CA GLN A 291 28.52 -9.04 -10.58
C GLN A 291 27.61 -8.38 -11.62
N GLN A 292 27.11 -7.20 -11.30
CA GLN A 292 26.26 -6.45 -12.22
C GLN A 292 27.14 -5.70 -13.23
N ALA A 293 26.74 -5.65 -14.50
CA ALA A 293 27.51 -4.94 -15.52
C ALA A 293 27.65 -3.44 -15.17
N PRO A 294 28.86 -2.84 -15.28
CA PRO A 294 29.00 -1.40 -15.18
C PRO A 294 28.40 -0.74 -16.42
N GLU A 295 27.57 0.29 -16.21
CA GLU A 295 27.35 1.33 -17.22
C GLU A 295 28.64 2.15 -17.34
N GLU A 296 29.31 2.09 -18.49
CA GLU A 296 30.50 2.91 -18.74
C GLU A 296 30.17 4.19 -19.51
N ALA A 297 30.74 5.28 -19.00
CA ALA A 297 30.69 6.63 -19.53
C ALA A 297 31.40 6.71 -20.89
N GLU A 298 30.77 7.40 -21.84
CA GLU A 298 31.39 7.73 -23.13
C GLU A 298 32.63 8.62 -22.90
N GLU A 299 33.78 8.15 -23.38
CA GLU A 299 34.97 8.98 -23.59
C GLU A 299 34.73 9.86 -24.81
N ASP A 300 34.36 11.12 -24.59
CA ASP A 300 34.43 12.16 -25.60
C ASP A 300 35.89 12.37 -26.01
N LYS A 301 36.26 11.83 -27.16
CA LYS A 301 37.43 12.27 -27.93
C LYS A 301 36.92 13.21 -29.01
N ASP A 302 36.91 14.50 -28.73
CA ASP A 302 37.13 15.56 -29.73
C ASP A 302 37.22 16.94 -29.05
N ALA A 303 38.44 17.47 -28.98
CA ALA A 303 38.80 18.88 -29.18
C ALA A 303 40.27 19.12 -28.77
N LYS A 304 41.16 19.17 -29.77
CA LYS A 304 42.38 19.99 -29.70
C LYS A 304 41.99 21.40 -30.14
N ASP A 305 42.25 22.42 -29.32
CA ASP A 305 43.25 23.45 -29.62
C ASP A 305 43.40 24.49 -28.50
N ASP A 306 44.65 24.93 -28.35
CA ASP A 306 45.18 26.20 -27.84
C ASP A 306 45.08 26.63 -26.35
N THR A 307 46.22 26.45 -25.68
CA THR A 307 46.84 27.18 -24.53
C THR A 307 47.00 28.71 -24.76
N PRO A 308 47.41 29.58 -23.78
CA PRO A 308 47.92 29.30 -22.42
C PRO A 308 47.52 30.23 -21.24
N GLN A 309 47.87 29.74 -20.03
CA GLN A 309 48.32 30.43 -18.79
C GLN A 309 47.46 31.54 -18.16
N ASP A 310 47.03 31.31 -16.91
CA ASP A 310 47.60 32.11 -15.81
C ASP A 310 47.53 31.39 -14.45
N SER A 311 48.56 31.65 -13.64
CA SER A 311 48.89 31.01 -12.38
C SER A 311 48.32 31.74 -11.16
N SER A 312 47.85 31.01 -10.14
CA SER A 312 48.35 31.16 -8.75
C SER A 312 47.73 30.14 -7.77
N PRO A 313 48.45 29.77 -6.68
CA PRO A 313 48.16 28.61 -5.85
C PRO A 313 47.56 28.97 -4.47
N GLY A 314 46.86 28.01 -3.87
CA GLY A 314 46.63 27.96 -2.42
C GLY A 314 45.17 27.82 -2.02
N ASP A 315 44.75 26.61 -1.66
CA ASP A 315 44.40 26.33 -0.26
C ASP A 315 44.38 24.81 -0.01
N GLU A 316 45.30 24.35 0.84
CA GLU A 316 45.34 22.98 1.36
C GLU A 316 44.54 22.93 2.67
N THR A 317 43.51 22.08 2.75
CA THR A 317 43.09 21.44 4.01
C THR A 317 42.20 20.22 3.69
N PRO A 318 42.16 19.18 4.55
CA PRO A 318 42.70 17.88 4.19
C PRO A 318 41.63 16.83 3.92
N ALA A 319 42.07 15.79 3.22
CA ALA A 319 41.35 14.57 2.89
C ALA A 319 40.56 13.98 4.08
N LYS A 320 39.24 13.98 3.94
CA LYS A 320 38.33 13.19 4.76
C LYS A 320 38.34 11.75 4.22
N LYS A 321 39.09 10.86 4.89
CA LYS A 321 39.02 9.40 4.67
C LYS A 321 37.56 8.95 4.69
N PRO A 322 37.06 8.23 3.67
CA PRO A 322 35.84 7.45 3.85
C PRO A 322 36.18 6.28 4.77
N SER A 323 35.61 6.34 5.96
CA SER A 323 35.48 5.25 6.90
C SER A 323 34.88 4.02 6.23
N ASN A 324 35.47 2.86 6.53
CA ASN A 324 34.91 1.54 6.29
C ASN A 324 33.46 1.45 6.83
N PRO A 325 32.54 0.81 6.10
CA PRO A 325 31.68 -0.20 6.72
C PRO A 325 31.57 -1.43 5.79
N GLY A 326 31.82 -2.67 6.22
CA GLY A 326 31.32 -3.24 7.46
C GLY A 326 29.86 -3.66 7.28
N GLY A 327 29.62 -4.79 6.63
CA GLY A 327 28.30 -5.43 6.46
C GLY A 327 27.92 -5.65 5.00
N SER A 328 28.23 -6.82 4.45
CA SER A 328 27.75 -7.28 3.15
C SER A 328 26.22 -7.46 3.19
N SER A 329 25.49 -6.36 3.07
CA SER A 329 24.09 -6.40 2.67
C SER A 329 24.06 -6.86 1.22
N SER A 330 23.46 -8.02 0.98
CA SER A 330 23.24 -8.51 -0.38
C SER A 330 22.44 -7.47 -1.18
N PRO A 331 22.77 -7.21 -2.44
CA PRO A 331 22.04 -6.22 -3.24
C PRO A 331 20.55 -6.61 -3.32
N THR A 332 19.69 -5.65 -2.98
CA THR A 332 18.24 -5.76 -3.12
C THR A 332 17.86 -5.37 -4.54
N ILE A 333 16.82 -5.99 -5.09
CA ILE A 333 16.29 -5.70 -6.42
C ILE A 333 14.92 -5.02 -6.27
N MET A 334 14.64 -4.02 -7.09
CA MET A 334 13.40 -3.24 -7.12
C MET A 334 12.90 -3.12 -8.56
N GLU A 335 11.61 -3.37 -8.76
CA GLU A 335 10.92 -3.09 -10.02
C GLU A 335 10.28 -1.70 -9.96
N ALA A 336 10.47 -0.87 -10.99
CA ALA A 336 9.89 0.46 -11.07
C ALA A 336 9.37 0.82 -12.46
N VAL A 337 8.15 1.34 -12.56
CA VAL A 337 7.52 1.80 -13.81
C VAL A 337 7.93 3.22 -14.15
N VAL A 338 8.35 3.45 -15.38
CA VAL A 338 8.60 4.79 -15.94
C VAL A 338 7.26 5.51 -16.16
N ARG A 339 7.01 6.59 -15.43
CA ARG A 339 5.82 7.46 -15.65
C ARG A 339 5.98 8.30 -16.92
N ALA A 340 4.85 8.77 -17.46
CA ALA A 340 4.84 9.70 -18.60
C ALA A 340 5.61 11.01 -18.37
N ASN A 341 5.73 11.44 -17.12
CA ASN A 341 6.49 12.62 -16.70
C ASN A 341 7.80 12.25 -15.97
N ALA A 342 8.24 11.00 -16.03
CA ALA A 342 9.51 10.58 -15.46
C ALA A 342 10.65 11.32 -16.18
N ARG A 343 11.68 11.71 -15.44
CA ARG A 343 12.87 12.36 -16.02
C ARG A 343 13.58 11.46 -17.02
N LEU A 344 13.47 10.16 -16.78
CA LEU A 344 14.05 9.09 -17.57
C LEU A 344 13.26 8.82 -18.87
N ALA A 345 12.02 9.32 -18.98
CA ALA A 345 11.19 9.11 -20.17
C ALA A 345 11.83 9.80 -21.38
N TRP A 346 11.89 9.07 -22.49
CA TRP A 346 12.49 9.47 -23.76
C TRP A 346 14.00 9.71 -23.72
N GLN A 347 14.69 9.16 -22.72
CA GLN A 347 16.14 9.24 -22.60
C GLN A 347 16.76 7.85 -22.47
N SER A 348 18.05 7.76 -22.80
CA SER A 348 18.82 6.53 -22.68
C SER A 348 19.06 6.19 -21.20
N ALA A 349 18.99 4.92 -20.82
CA ALA A 349 19.36 4.49 -19.46
C ALA A 349 20.76 4.98 -19.04
N SER A 350 21.72 4.89 -19.97
CA SER A 350 23.10 5.30 -19.77
C SER A 350 23.31 6.79 -19.48
N SER A 351 22.39 7.68 -19.88
CA SER A 351 22.58 9.13 -19.72
C SER A 351 22.52 9.57 -18.25
N PHE A 352 21.89 8.77 -17.38
CA PHE A 352 21.65 9.14 -15.99
C PHE A 352 22.73 8.66 -15.03
N ARG A 353 23.66 7.82 -15.49
CA ARG A 353 24.80 7.28 -14.71
C ARG A 353 24.37 6.81 -13.32
N LEU A 354 23.33 5.97 -13.26
CA LEU A 354 22.63 5.56 -12.04
C LEU A 354 23.59 5.01 -10.97
N ARG A 355 24.62 4.28 -11.42
CA ARG A 355 25.62 3.68 -10.55
C ARG A 355 26.51 4.73 -9.87
N SER A 356 27.03 5.70 -10.62
CA SER A 356 27.90 6.75 -10.04
C SER A 356 27.15 7.73 -9.14
N ARG A 357 25.86 7.98 -9.44
CA ARG A 357 25.06 9.00 -8.76
C ARG A 357 24.34 8.44 -7.53
N PHE A 358 23.77 7.25 -7.64
CA PHE A 358 22.96 6.65 -6.60
C PHE A 358 23.53 5.33 -6.06
N GLY A 359 24.54 4.74 -6.71
CA GLY A 359 25.01 3.39 -6.35
C GLY A 359 23.98 2.32 -6.71
N VAL A 360 23.15 2.58 -7.72
CA VAL A 360 22.10 1.69 -8.23
C VAL A 360 22.46 1.27 -9.66
N THR A 361 22.29 -0.01 -9.97
CA THR A 361 22.53 -0.55 -11.33
C THR A 361 21.20 -0.92 -11.98
N LEU A 362 21.03 -0.55 -13.25
CA LEU A 362 19.94 -1.06 -14.06
C LEU A 362 20.28 -2.48 -14.52
N LEU A 363 19.51 -3.46 -14.07
CA LEU A 363 19.67 -4.86 -14.43
C LEU A 363 18.94 -5.18 -15.72
N GLY A 364 17.73 -4.66 -15.90
CA GLY A 364 16.86 -5.06 -17.00
C GLY A 364 15.74 -4.06 -17.28
N ILE A 365 15.15 -4.16 -18.47
CA ILE A 365 14.01 -3.35 -18.94
C ILE A 365 12.97 -4.29 -19.57
N SER A 366 11.71 -4.14 -19.16
CA SER A 366 10.53 -4.78 -19.74
C SER A 366 9.58 -3.71 -20.31
N HIS A 367 8.92 -3.96 -21.44
CA HIS A 367 7.84 -3.10 -21.95
C HIS A 367 6.66 -3.97 -22.40
N GLN A 368 5.50 -3.79 -21.77
CA GLN A 368 4.29 -4.58 -22.03
C GLN A 368 4.52 -6.10 -22.03
N GLY A 369 5.39 -6.60 -21.13
CA GLY A 369 5.71 -8.03 -21.02
C GLY A 369 6.45 -8.61 -22.23
N ARG A 370 7.11 -7.79 -23.05
CA ARG A 370 8.03 -8.23 -24.10
C ARG A 370 9.47 -7.91 -23.70
N THR A 371 10.34 -8.89 -23.85
CA THR A 371 11.79 -8.73 -23.72
C THR A 371 12.41 -8.26 -25.02
N PHE A 372 13.43 -7.41 -24.93
CA PHE A 372 14.08 -6.80 -26.09
C PHE A 372 15.54 -7.20 -26.12
N ARG A 373 16.00 -7.66 -27.29
CA ARG A 373 17.34 -8.21 -27.48
C ARG A 373 18.43 -7.16 -27.73
N GLU A 374 18.19 -5.88 -27.52
CA GLU A 374 19.18 -4.81 -27.74
C GLU A 374 20.03 -4.55 -26.49
N LYS A 375 21.13 -3.78 -26.62
CA LYS A 375 21.98 -3.40 -25.47
C LYS A 375 21.15 -2.53 -24.51
N LEU A 376 21.03 -2.95 -23.25
CA LEU A 376 20.16 -2.29 -22.26
C LEU A 376 20.51 -0.82 -22.03
N GLY A 377 21.81 -0.50 -21.98
CA GLY A 377 22.29 0.85 -21.67
C GLY A 377 22.01 1.90 -22.74
N SER A 378 21.88 1.53 -24.02
CA SER A 378 21.69 2.48 -25.13
C SER A 378 20.22 2.70 -25.54
N ARG A 379 19.29 2.01 -24.86
CA ARG A 379 17.88 2.05 -25.23
C ARG A 379 17.21 3.30 -24.67
N ILE A 380 16.41 3.95 -25.51
CA ILE A 380 15.51 5.03 -25.12
C ILE A 380 14.34 4.43 -24.34
N LEU A 381 14.13 4.90 -23.12
CA LEU A 381 13.09 4.43 -22.23
C LEU A 381 11.77 5.14 -22.52
N GLU A 382 10.68 4.38 -22.60
CA GLU A 382 9.34 4.90 -22.88
C GLU A 382 8.46 4.91 -21.62
N PRO A 383 7.48 5.82 -21.52
CA PRO A 383 6.44 5.74 -20.51
C PRO A 383 5.76 4.36 -20.53
N GLY A 384 5.70 3.71 -19.37
CA GLY A 384 5.18 2.35 -19.22
C GLY A 384 6.25 1.25 -19.23
N ASP A 385 7.52 1.57 -19.49
CA ASP A 385 8.64 0.64 -19.27
C ASP A 385 8.76 0.28 -17.79
N VAL A 386 9.06 -0.98 -17.50
CA VAL A 386 9.39 -1.49 -16.16
C VAL A 386 10.89 -1.70 -16.08
N LEU A 387 11.52 -1.03 -15.11
CA LEU A 387 12.95 -1.09 -14.84
C LEU A 387 13.22 -2.03 -13.68
N LEU A 388 14.21 -2.90 -13.85
CA LEU A 388 14.74 -3.73 -12.78
C LEU A 388 16.01 -3.09 -12.24
N LEU A 389 15.94 -2.50 -11.06
CA LEU A 389 17.02 -1.76 -10.41
C LEU A 389 17.61 -2.58 -9.26
N ALA A 390 18.93 -2.57 -9.10
CA ALA A 390 19.59 -3.24 -7.98
C ALA A 390 20.55 -2.34 -7.21
N GLY A 391 20.52 -2.45 -5.89
CA GLY A 391 21.32 -1.60 -5.01
C GLY A 391 20.95 -1.75 -3.53
N ARG A 392 21.36 -0.76 -2.72
CA ARG A 392 20.91 -0.64 -1.33
C ARG A 392 19.48 -0.09 -1.31
N HIS A 393 18.61 -0.61 -0.45
CA HIS A 393 17.20 -0.19 -0.36
C HIS A 393 17.00 1.33 -0.31
N THR A 394 17.76 2.04 0.54
CA THR A 394 17.63 3.51 0.64
C THR A 394 17.99 4.22 -0.67
N ALA A 395 19.02 3.72 -1.36
CA ALA A 395 19.46 4.27 -2.64
C ALA A 395 18.47 3.97 -3.77
N LEU A 396 17.79 2.82 -3.73
CA LEU A 396 16.77 2.45 -4.70
C LEU A 396 15.55 3.37 -4.62
N VAL A 397 15.06 3.66 -3.41
CA VAL A 397 13.95 4.60 -3.19
C VAL A 397 14.33 6.01 -3.64
N ASP A 398 15.50 6.50 -3.23
CA ASP A 398 15.99 7.83 -3.63
C ASP A 398 16.16 7.96 -5.15
N ALA A 399 16.65 6.90 -5.81
CA ALA A 399 16.79 6.85 -7.26
C ALA A 399 15.41 6.85 -7.94
N ALA A 400 14.47 6.00 -7.51
CA ALA A 400 13.13 5.92 -8.10
C ALA A 400 12.39 7.27 -8.01
N ASP A 401 12.42 7.91 -6.84
CA ASP A 401 11.82 9.22 -6.62
C ASP A 401 12.46 10.29 -7.51
N TRP A 402 13.79 10.32 -7.61
CA TRP A 402 14.50 11.29 -8.43
C TRP A 402 14.26 11.09 -9.93
N LEU A 403 14.18 9.84 -10.38
CA LEU A 403 13.85 9.45 -11.75
C LEU A 403 12.39 9.72 -12.11
N GLY A 404 11.53 9.83 -11.09
CA GLY A 404 10.10 9.88 -11.29
C GLY A 404 9.50 8.53 -11.70
N ALA A 405 10.18 7.43 -11.40
CA ALA A 405 9.65 6.08 -11.58
C ALA A 405 8.76 5.69 -10.37
N LEU A 406 7.83 4.75 -10.57
CA LEU A 406 6.93 4.23 -9.54
C LEU A 406 7.34 2.79 -9.17
N PRO A 407 7.81 2.51 -7.95
CA PRO A 407 8.12 1.15 -7.54
C PRO A 407 6.85 0.27 -7.53
N ILE A 408 6.92 -0.91 -8.14
CA ILE A 408 5.79 -1.86 -8.28
C ILE A 408 5.78 -2.87 -7.14
N ASN A 409 6.97 -3.36 -6.74
CA ASN A 409 7.09 -4.56 -5.90
C ASN A 409 7.40 -4.27 -4.42
N GLU A 410 7.47 -3.00 -4.02
CA GLU A 410 7.42 -2.66 -2.60
C GLU A 410 5.96 -2.55 -2.17
N SER A 411 5.44 -3.66 -1.62
CA SER A 411 4.45 -3.54 -0.57
C SER A 411 5.07 -2.57 0.45
N ASN A 412 4.62 -1.32 0.49
CA ASN A 412 5.09 -0.27 1.40
C ASN A 412 4.76 -0.68 2.86
N ILE A 413 5.40 -1.72 3.36
CA ILE A 413 5.31 -2.16 4.73
C ILE A 413 6.26 -1.25 5.48
N THR A 414 5.71 -0.22 6.12
CA THR A 414 6.47 0.66 7.01
C THR A 414 7.35 -0.20 7.93
N PRO A 415 8.67 0.07 8.00
CA PRO A 415 9.60 -0.79 8.73
C PRO A 415 9.15 -0.98 10.18
N PHE A 416 9.18 -2.23 10.62
CA PHE A 416 8.73 -2.65 11.95
C PHE A 416 9.49 -1.90 13.05
N THR A 417 8.78 -1.09 13.84
CA THR A 417 9.34 -0.48 15.05
C THR A 417 8.39 -0.72 16.20
N PHE A 418 8.76 -1.64 17.11
CA PHE A 418 7.95 -1.99 18.28
C PHE A 418 7.44 -0.76 19.06
N TRP A 419 8.30 0.26 19.23
CA TRP A 419 7.93 1.51 19.89
C TRP A 419 6.83 2.31 19.19
N ARG A 420 6.74 2.28 17.85
CA ARG A 420 5.68 2.98 17.11
C ARG A 420 4.32 2.31 17.33
N ILE A 421 4.29 0.98 17.41
CA ILE A 421 3.07 0.21 17.72
C ILE A 421 2.62 0.50 19.15
N VAL A 422 3.55 0.42 20.12
CA VAL A 422 3.24 0.68 21.53
C VAL A 422 2.74 2.11 21.73
N THR A 423 3.33 3.10 21.07
CA THR A 423 2.87 4.49 21.15
C THR A 423 1.50 4.67 20.50
N ALA A 424 1.26 4.07 19.33
CA ALA A 424 -0.02 4.14 18.64
C ALA A 424 -1.15 3.50 19.46
N PHE A 425 -0.97 2.27 19.94
CA PHE A 425 -1.95 1.62 20.84
C PHE A 425 -2.03 2.29 22.21
N GLY A 426 -0.91 2.82 22.71
CA GLY A 426 -0.82 3.42 24.04
C GLY A 426 -1.70 4.66 24.19
N PHE A 427 -1.62 5.61 23.25
CA PHE A 427 -2.50 6.79 23.29
C PHE A 427 -3.98 6.41 23.11
N PHE A 428 -4.28 5.45 22.23
CA PHE A 428 -5.64 4.97 22.04
C PHE A 428 -6.20 4.33 23.32
N ALA A 429 -5.47 3.39 23.91
CA ALA A 429 -5.85 2.71 25.13
C ALA A 429 -5.97 3.70 26.31
N ALA A 430 -5.08 4.68 26.41
CA ALA A 430 -5.18 5.75 27.40
C ALA A 430 -6.48 6.55 27.24
N ALA A 431 -6.86 6.91 26.00
CA ALA A 431 -8.12 7.61 25.75
C ALA A 431 -9.34 6.79 26.21
N ILE A 432 -9.33 5.47 25.99
CA ILE A 432 -10.39 4.57 26.46
C ILE A 432 -10.44 4.52 27.98
N ILE A 433 -9.31 4.33 28.64
CA ILE A 433 -9.23 4.22 30.10
C ILE A 433 -9.69 5.52 30.77
N VAL A 434 -9.21 6.67 30.29
CA VAL A 434 -9.60 8.00 30.81
C VAL A 434 -11.11 8.23 30.65
N THR A 435 -11.69 7.82 29.53
CA THR A 435 -13.13 7.89 29.29
C THR A 435 -13.89 6.96 30.23
N GLY A 436 -13.45 5.71 30.39
CA GLY A 436 -14.09 4.71 31.26
C GLY A 436 -14.04 5.07 32.75
N LEU A 437 -13.03 5.84 33.17
CA LEU A 437 -12.94 6.42 34.52
C LEU A 437 -13.82 7.67 34.71
N GLY A 438 -14.48 8.16 33.66
CA GLY A 438 -15.35 9.34 33.70
C GLY A 438 -14.59 10.67 33.82
N LEU A 439 -13.28 10.69 33.54
CA LEU A 439 -12.44 11.89 33.66
C LEU A 439 -12.67 12.87 32.51
N LEU A 440 -12.83 12.38 31.28
CA LEU A 440 -13.06 13.17 30.07
C LEU A 440 -14.10 12.49 29.18
N SER A 441 -14.79 13.29 28.35
CA SER A 441 -15.64 12.74 27.28
C SER A 441 -14.78 11.99 26.25
N PHE A 442 -15.37 10.99 25.59
CA PHE A 442 -14.65 10.22 24.58
C PHE A 442 -14.09 11.10 23.45
N ALA A 443 -14.88 12.09 23.00
CA ALA A 443 -14.48 13.06 21.98
C ALA A 443 -13.22 13.85 22.38
N THR A 444 -13.15 14.30 23.63
CA THR A 444 -11.98 15.04 24.14
C THR A 444 -10.77 14.10 24.30
N ALA A 445 -10.98 12.90 24.84
CA ALA A 445 -9.91 11.94 25.07
C ALA A 445 -9.25 11.50 23.75
N ILE A 446 -10.05 11.21 22.71
CA ILE A 446 -9.53 10.82 21.39
C ILE A 446 -8.88 12.01 20.67
N ALA A 447 -9.36 13.25 20.85
CA ALA A 447 -8.71 14.44 20.30
C ALA A 447 -7.28 14.62 20.87
N ILE A 448 -7.11 14.41 22.17
CA ILE A 448 -5.79 14.44 22.83
C ILE A 448 -4.89 13.32 22.29
N ALA A 449 -5.42 12.11 22.11
CA ALA A 449 -4.67 11.01 21.52
C ALA A 449 -4.20 11.32 20.09
N VAL A 450 -5.07 11.92 19.27
CA VAL A 450 -4.75 12.36 17.91
C VAL A 450 -3.66 13.45 17.91
N ALA A 451 -3.74 14.42 18.81
CA ALA A 451 -2.66 15.40 19.00
C ALA A 451 -1.34 14.72 19.41
N GLY A 452 -1.41 13.69 20.26
CA GLY A 452 -0.28 12.84 20.63
C GLY A 452 0.32 12.10 19.44
N TYR A 453 -0.49 11.56 18.53
CA TYR A 453 -0.01 10.92 17.29
C TYR A 453 0.71 11.90 16.37
N ALA A 454 0.19 13.12 16.24
CA ALA A 454 0.85 14.17 15.46
C ALA A 454 2.20 14.56 16.09
N ALA A 455 2.24 14.75 17.42
CA ALA A 455 3.46 15.06 18.15
C ALA A 455 4.51 13.92 18.08
N ALA A 456 4.07 12.67 18.07
CA ALA A 456 4.93 11.49 17.93
C ALA A 456 5.37 11.22 16.49
N GLY A 457 4.91 12.01 15.50
CA GLY A 457 5.23 11.80 14.08
C GLY A 457 4.66 10.50 13.50
N LEU A 458 3.55 10.00 14.06
CA LEU A 458 2.82 8.84 13.53
C LEU A 458 1.88 9.24 12.39
N VAL A 459 1.35 10.46 12.42
CA VAL A 459 0.48 11.02 11.36
C VAL A 459 1.07 12.36 10.92
N SER A 460 1.38 12.49 9.64
CA SER A 460 1.83 13.77 9.07
C SER A 460 0.67 14.76 8.92
N ALA A 461 0.97 16.06 8.91
CA ALA A 461 -0.05 17.11 8.71
C ALA A 461 -0.80 16.96 7.37
N ARG A 462 -0.17 16.37 6.35
CA ARG A 462 -0.79 16.08 5.05
C ARG A 462 -1.76 14.91 5.14
N GLU A 463 -1.41 13.86 5.86
CA GLU A 463 -2.29 12.70 6.07
C GLU A 463 -3.49 13.05 6.95
N PHE A 464 -3.35 13.99 7.87
CA PHE A 464 -4.42 14.42 8.77
C PHE A 464 -5.73 14.75 8.04
N TYR A 465 -5.65 15.44 6.90
CA TYR A 465 -6.83 15.83 6.11
C TYR A 465 -7.21 14.82 5.02
N ASN A 466 -6.22 14.11 4.47
CA ASN A 466 -6.45 13.18 3.36
C ASN A 466 -7.13 11.87 3.81
N GLN A 467 -7.06 11.53 5.10
CA GLN A 467 -7.60 10.29 5.65
C GLN A 467 -9.01 10.43 6.19
N ILE A 468 -9.52 11.65 6.26
CA ILE A 468 -10.90 11.88 6.65
C ILE A 468 -11.78 11.50 5.46
N GLU A 469 -12.66 10.51 5.68
CA GLU A 469 -13.76 10.14 4.79
C GLU A 469 -14.82 11.26 4.81
N TRP A 470 -14.52 12.38 4.14
CA TRP A 470 -15.40 13.55 4.07
C TRP A 470 -16.84 13.21 3.69
N PRO A 471 -17.13 12.27 2.77
CA PRO A 471 -18.50 11.89 2.47
C PRO A 471 -19.26 11.37 3.70
N ILE A 472 -18.62 10.57 4.56
CA ILE A 472 -19.23 10.05 5.80
C ILE A 472 -19.51 11.21 6.77
N ILE A 473 -18.54 12.11 6.95
CA ILE A 473 -18.67 13.27 7.83
C ILE A 473 -19.81 14.18 7.39
N VAL A 474 -19.85 14.53 6.11
CA VAL A 474 -20.90 15.38 5.52
C VAL A 474 -22.27 14.71 5.64
N MET A 475 -22.37 13.41 5.32
CA MET A 475 -23.61 12.67 5.45
C MET A 475 -24.13 12.68 6.89
N LEU A 476 -23.29 12.37 7.88
CA LEU A 476 -23.69 12.38 9.29
C LEU A 476 -24.11 13.77 9.76
N ALA A 477 -23.33 14.80 9.40
CA ALA A 477 -23.60 16.18 9.77
C ALA A 477 -24.93 16.68 9.16
N CYS A 478 -25.28 16.25 7.95
CA CYS A 478 -26.53 16.65 7.30
C CYS A 478 -27.74 15.83 7.76
N LEU A 479 -27.56 14.55 8.10
CA LEU A 479 -28.65 13.68 8.56
C LEU A 479 -29.09 13.99 9.99
N LEU A 480 -28.20 14.49 10.86
CA LEU A 480 -28.55 14.80 12.25
C LEU A 480 -29.65 15.89 12.35
N PRO A 481 -29.53 17.09 11.71
CA PRO A 481 -30.59 18.08 11.69
C PRO A 481 -31.90 17.56 11.05
N LEU A 482 -31.79 16.79 9.97
CA LEU A 482 -32.95 16.13 9.34
C LEU A 482 -33.65 15.16 10.31
N GLY A 483 -32.89 14.40 11.09
CA GLY A 483 -33.41 13.54 12.15
C GLY A 483 -34.11 14.32 13.26
N THR A 484 -33.54 15.45 13.69
CA THR A 484 -34.20 16.31 14.69
C THR A 484 -35.49 16.93 14.17
N ALA A 485 -35.56 17.32 12.89
CA ALA A 485 -36.80 17.78 12.29
C ALA A 485 -37.83 16.65 12.14
N PHE A 486 -37.38 15.40 11.93
CA PHE A 486 -38.26 14.23 11.95
C PHE A 486 -38.89 14.02 13.33
N GLU A 487 -38.12 14.17 14.41
CA GLU A 487 -38.64 14.11 15.79
C GLU A 487 -39.68 15.21 16.06
N GLU A 488 -39.38 16.45 15.65
CA GLU A 488 -40.25 17.63 15.91
C GLU A 488 -41.54 17.59 15.07
N LEU A 489 -41.43 17.29 13.76
CA LEU A 489 -42.56 17.33 12.82
C LEU A 489 -43.32 16.00 12.74
N GLY A 490 -42.64 14.86 12.82
CA GLY A 490 -43.22 13.53 12.60
C GLY A 490 -43.88 12.91 13.85
N GLY A 491 -43.57 13.42 15.05
CA GLY A 491 -44.14 12.96 16.33
C GLY A 491 -45.38 13.73 16.81
N THR A 492 -45.84 14.73 16.06
CA THR A 492 -47.08 15.50 16.30
C THR A 492 -48.09 15.24 15.19
#